data_AF-A0A1F7A5X4-F1
#
_entry.id   AF-A0A1F7A5X4-F1
#
_cell.length_a   1.000
_cell.length_b   1.000
_cell.length_c   1.000
_cell.angle_alpha   90.00
_cell.angle_beta   90.00
_cell.angle_gamma   90.00
#
_symmetry.space_group_name_H-M   'P 1'
#
loop_
_entity.id
_entity.type
_entity.pdbx_description
1 polymer ?
#
loop_
_entity_poly.entity_id
_entity_poly.type
_entity_poly.pdbx_seq_one_letter_code
_entity_poly.pdbx_strand_id
1 'polypeptide(L)'
;MKENAQRLLTWLYPQDNTARWVSATELSLVVPDLTKGGLQSVLQFLTKQKKLVLERIDEELTVSITTHGMRTLEGYIPAFSPQRREWQGDWQGIFFLQAPKQDKNFRFLRRLLIGAFAVPISRGIFFYPGNLPEKITFELNSSYVGAVTVVQFKKWSFGDEREIMGSILAFGDLVNAYSGISKEIDKLLTVENPLIEFNNQAKLSFSSVFDRLFATLKTDHGLQHVYFPQVKTGVDLLFELQSLSSKE
;
A
#
# COMPACT_ATOMS: atom_id res chain seq x y z
N MET A 1 5.54 -8.98 6.92
CA MET A 1 6.23 -8.02 7.84
C MET A 1 5.31 -7.70 9.01
N LYS A 2 5.83 -7.47 10.23
CA LYS A 2 4.97 -7.09 11.38
C LYS A 2 4.28 -5.74 11.14
N GLU A 3 3.11 -5.52 11.74
CA GLU A 3 2.28 -4.35 11.48
C GLU A 3 2.97 -3.03 11.81
N ASN A 4 3.56 -2.89 13.00
CA ASN A 4 4.26 -1.66 13.38
C ASN A 4 5.43 -1.32 12.45
N ALA A 5 6.11 -2.33 11.91
CA ALA A 5 7.14 -2.11 10.90
C ALA A 5 6.55 -1.58 9.59
N GLN A 6 5.38 -2.07 9.17
CA GLN A 6 4.68 -1.51 8.01
C GLN A 6 4.22 -0.08 8.27
N ARG A 7 3.65 0.21 9.44
CA ARG A 7 3.20 1.56 9.83
C ARG A 7 4.33 2.58 9.77
N LEU A 8 5.48 2.27 10.36
CA LEU A 8 6.67 3.13 10.30
C LEU A 8 7.14 3.35 8.86
N LEU A 9 7.22 2.29 8.05
CA LEU A 9 7.64 2.42 6.65
C LEU A 9 6.63 3.20 5.81
N THR A 10 5.33 3.02 6.05
CA THR A 10 4.26 3.83 5.43
C THR A 10 4.44 5.30 5.78
N TRP A 11 4.64 5.62 7.07
CA TRP A 11 4.84 7.00 7.49
C TRP A 11 6.10 7.65 6.93
N LEU A 12 7.16 6.87 6.75
CA LEU A 12 8.44 7.35 6.22
C LEU A 12 8.49 7.38 4.68
N TYR A 13 7.45 6.90 3.98
CA TYR A 13 7.44 6.88 2.52
C TYR A 13 7.50 8.32 1.99
N PRO A 14 8.48 8.65 1.12
CA PRO A 14 8.67 10.01 0.65
C PRO A 14 7.65 10.39 -0.43
N GLN A 15 7.31 11.68 -0.49
CA GLN A 15 6.42 12.23 -1.52
C GLN A 15 7.08 12.24 -2.90
N ASP A 16 8.37 12.53 -2.94
CA ASP A 16 9.18 12.63 -4.14
C ASP A 16 10.49 11.84 -3.98
N ASN A 17 11.48 12.12 -4.82
CA ASN A 17 12.79 11.48 -4.74
C ASN A 17 13.66 12.02 -3.59
N THR A 18 13.14 12.89 -2.72
CA THR A 18 13.86 13.40 -1.55
C THR A 18 13.58 12.54 -0.33
N ALA A 19 14.63 12.26 0.44
CA ALA A 19 14.51 11.45 1.64
C ALA A 19 13.69 12.19 2.70
N ARG A 20 12.62 11.56 3.19
CA ARG A 20 11.86 12.05 4.35
C ARG A 20 12.60 11.64 5.63
N TRP A 21 13.15 12.61 6.34
CA TRP A 21 13.80 12.42 7.64
C TRP A 21 12.83 12.81 8.75
N VAL A 22 12.66 11.92 9.73
CA VAL A 22 11.66 12.06 10.79
C VAL A 22 12.29 11.76 12.15
N SER A 23 12.00 12.58 13.16
CA SER A 23 12.46 12.35 14.53
C SER A 23 11.75 11.16 15.18
N ALA A 24 12.39 10.54 16.18
CA ALA A 24 11.76 9.46 16.94
C ALA A 24 10.46 9.89 17.66
N THR A 25 10.32 11.19 17.97
CA THR A 25 9.13 11.77 18.60
C THR A 25 7.94 11.72 17.66
N GLU A 26 8.10 12.13 16.40
CA GLU A 26 7.04 12.06 15.39
C GLU A 26 6.63 10.60 15.11
N LEU A 27 7.58 9.66 15.08
CA LEU A 27 7.26 8.24 14.90
C LEU A 27 6.35 7.68 15.99
N SER A 28 6.38 8.23 17.21
CA SER A 28 5.49 7.79 18.28
C SER A 28 4.01 8.08 17.99
N LEU A 29 3.70 9.05 17.11
CA LEU A 29 2.33 9.37 16.72
C LEU A 29 1.69 8.28 15.85
N VAL A 30 2.48 7.57 15.06
CA VAL A 30 2.00 6.54 14.13
C VAL A 30 2.07 5.13 14.70
N VAL A 31 2.72 4.95 15.85
CA VAL A 31 2.77 3.69 16.60
C VAL A 31 2.60 3.96 18.11
N PRO A 32 1.44 4.51 18.53
CA PRO A 32 1.24 5.00 19.90
C PRO A 32 1.33 3.90 20.97
N ASP A 33 1.02 2.65 20.59
CA ASP A 33 1.05 1.51 21.51
C ASP A 33 2.47 0.99 21.80
N LEU A 34 3.49 1.51 21.12
CA LEU A 34 4.88 1.12 21.38
C LEU A 34 5.48 1.92 22.52
N THR A 35 6.04 1.21 23.49
CA THR A 35 6.96 1.82 24.46
C THR A 35 8.21 2.34 23.73
N LYS A 36 8.93 3.30 24.35
CA LYS A 36 10.20 3.81 23.80
C LYS A 36 11.19 2.69 23.45
N GLY A 37 11.34 1.69 24.32
CA GLY A 37 12.18 0.52 24.07
C GLY A 37 11.65 -0.38 22.95
N GLY A 38 10.33 -0.50 22.83
CA GLY A 38 9.67 -1.19 21.71
C GLY A 38 9.95 -0.52 20.37
N LEU A 39 9.81 0.81 20.29
CA LEU A 39 10.14 1.59 19.10
C LEU A 39 11.61 1.42 18.71
N GLN A 40 12.54 1.58 19.66
CA GLN A 40 13.98 1.36 19.40
C GLN A 40 14.27 -0.05 18.87
N SER A 41 13.62 -1.07 19.43
CA SER A 41 13.77 -2.46 18.97
C SER A 41 13.29 -2.64 17.52
N VAL A 42 12.17 -2.02 17.15
CA VAL A 42 11.64 -2.08 15.77
C VAL A 42 12.55 -1.32 14.81
N LEU A 43 13.05 -0.14 15.19
CA LEU A 43 14.00 0.63 14.40
C LEU A 43 15.28 -0.17 14.14
N GLN A 44 15.92 -0.70 15.18
CA GLN A 44 17.12 -1.54 15.05
C GLN A 44 16.88 -2.76 14.16
N PHE A 45 15.72 -3.43 14.31
CA PHE A 45 15.35 -4.55 13.46
C PHE A 45 15.25 -4.14 11.97
N LEU A 46 14.60 -3.01 11.67
CA LEU A 46 14.44 -2.51 10.31
C LEU A 46 15.76 -2.02 9.70
N THR A 47 16.62 -1.38 10.49
CA THR A 47 17.98 -0.98 10.07
C THR A 47 18.84 -2.21 9.78
N LYS A 48 18.78 -3.26 10.61
CA LYS A 48 19.48 -4.53 10.36
C LYS A 48 19.01 -5.21 9.06
N GLN A 49 17.74 -5.03 8.70
CA GLN A 49 17.17 -5.48 7.43
C GLN A 49 17.43 -4.51 6.26
N LYS A 50 18.20 -3.44 6.47
CA LYS A 50 18.49 -2.38 5.50
C LYS A 50 17.25 -1.69 4.94
N LYS A 51 16.15 -1.66 5.70
CA LYS A 51 14.88 -1.01 5.29
C LYS A 51 14.79 0.44 5.75
N LEU A 52 15.53 0.79 6.80
CA LEU A 52 15.65 2.13 7.33
C LEU A 52 17.12 2.51 7.44
N VAL A 53 17.38 3.82 7.39
CA VAL A 53 18.63 4.45 7.77
C VAL A 53 18.37 5.34 8.99
N LEU A 54 19.33 5.38 9.90
CA LEU A 54 19.31 6.22 11.10
C LEU A 54 20.48 7.19 11.00
N GLU A 55 20.22 8.48 11.20
CA GLU A 55 21.25 9.52 11.21
C GLU A 55 21.06 10.44 12.43
N ARG A 56 22.11 11.19 12.76
CA ARG A 56 22.00 12.29 13.71
C ARG A 56 22.03 13.59 12.94
N ILE A 57 20.92 14.32 12.94
CA ILE A 57 20.76 15.63 12.33
C ILE A 57 20.42 16.58 13.46
N ASP A 58 21.21 17.65 13.64
CA ASP A 58 21.04 18.63 14.72
C ASP A 58 20.92 18.01 16.13
N GLU A 59 21.80 17.04 16.42
CA GLU A 59 21.85 16.27 17.67
C GLU A 59 20.65 15.32 17.92
N GLU A 60 19.63 15.35 17.08
CA GLU A 60 18.48 14.44 17.14
C GLU A 60 18.68 13.18 16.30
N LEU A 61 18.20 12.04 16.80
CA LEU A 61 18.16 10.81 16.03
C LEU A 61 16.99 10.87 15.04
N THR A 62 17.31 10.96 13.76
CA THR A 62 16.35 10.96 12.65
C THR A 62 16.37 9.65 11.91
N VAL A 63 15.25 9.33 11.29
CA VAL A 63 14.99 8.07 10.60
C VAL A 63 14.48 8.35 9.20
N SER A 64 14.98 7.62 8.21
CA SER A 64 14.43 7.64 6.85
C SER A 64 14.32 6.22 6.27
N ILE A 65 13.41 6.05 5.31
CA ILE A 65 13.24 4.79 4.58
C ILE A 65 14.31 4.66 3.49
N THR A 66 14.87 3.46 3.34
CA THR A 66 15.79 3.19 2.22
C THR A 66 15.02 2.80 0.96
N THR A 67 15.67 2.81 -0.20
CA THR A 67 15.10 2.25 -1.44
C THR A 67 14.68 0.79 -1.29
N HIS A 68 15.41 0.00 -0.50
CA HIS A 68 15.03 -1.38 -0.20
C HIS A 68 13.77 -1.45 0.71
N GLY A 69 13.65 -0.52 1.66
CA GLY A 69 12.45 -0.34 2.47
C GLY A 69 11.23 0.01 1.63
N MET A 70 11.37 0.97 0.71
CA MET A 70 10.31 1.38 -0.22
C MET A 70 9.82 0.20 -1.07
N ARG A 71 10.73 -0.48 -1.77
CA ARG A 71 10.38 -1.68 -2.57
C ARG A 71 9.73 -2.79 -1.73
N THR A 72 10.19 -2.95 -0.49
CA THR A 72 9.57 -3.90 0.42
C THR A 72 8.13 -3.49 0.71
N LEU A 73 7.89 -2.21 1.05
CA LEU A 73 6.56 -1.70 1.37
C LEU A 73 5.62 -1.81 0.17
N GLU A 74 6.07 -1.46 -1.03
CA GLU A 74 5.33 -1.58 -2.28
C GLU A 74 4.85 -3.01 -2.56
N GLY A 75 5.64 -4.01 -2.13
CA GLY A 75 5.25 -5.43 -2.21
C GLY A 75 4.20 -5.86 -1.17
N TYR A 76 3.97 -5.07 -0.11
CA TYR A 76 2.93 -5.32 0.89
C TYR A 76 1.70 -4.42 0.71
N ILE A 77 1.87 -3.24 0.11
CA ILE A 77 0.84 -2.22 -0.08
C ILE A 77 0.93 -1.71 -1.52
N PRO A 78 0.13 -2.27 -2.45
CA PRO A 78 0.21 -1.97 -3.88
C PRO A 78 -0.05 -0.52 -4.23
N ALA A 79 -0.78 0.23 -3.41
CA ALA A 79 -1.03 1.65 -3.61
C ALA A 79 0.26 2.48 -3.74
N PHE A 80 1.36 2.05 -3.11
CA PHE A 80 2.66 2.72 -3.26
C PHE A 80 3.39 2.35 -4.56
N SER A 81 3.04 1.24 -5.20
CA SER A 81 3.76 0.74 -6.38
C SER A 81 3.67 1.74 -7.54
N PRO A 82 4.80 2.25 -8.06
CA PRO A 82 4.79 3.12 -9.23
C PRO A 82 4.12 2.46 -10.43
N GLN A 83 4.38 1.16 -10.64
CA GLN A 83 3.78 0.37 -11.72
C GLN A 83 2.25 0.34 -11.66
N ARG A 84 1.68 0.35 -10.45
CA ARG A 84 0.21 0.39 -10.27
C ARG A 84 -0.32 1.80 -10.47
N ARG A 85 0.35 2.83 -9.94
CA ARG A 85 -0.04 4.24 -10.07
C ARG A 85 0.07 4.79 -11.49
N GLU A 86 0.96 4.21 -12.30
CA GLU A 86 1.14 4.58 -13.71
C GLU A 86 0.36 3.68 -14.66
N TRP A 87 -0.40 2.72 -14.14
CA TRP A 87 -1.14 1.75 -14.93
C TRP A 87 -2.24 2.41 -15.76
N GLN A 88 -2.39 2.00 -17.03
CA GLN A 88 -3.27 2.66 -18.00
C GLN A 88 -4.26 1.69 -18.68
N GLY A 89 -4.73 0.66 -17.97
CA GLY A 89 -5.74 -0.27 -18.49
C GLY A 89 -5.19 -1.58 -19.07
N ASP A 90 -3.88 -1.81 -19.06
CA ASP A 90 -3.27 -3.01 -19.62
C ASP A 90 -3.28 -4.20 -18.65
N TRP A 91 -4.05 -5.23 -18.95
CA TRP A 91 -4.18 -6.42 -18.13
C TRP A 91 -3.38 -7.60 -18.70
N GLN A 92 -2.85 -8.43 -17.81
CA GLN A 92 -2.53 -9.84 -18.10
C GLN A 92 -3.57 -10.75 -17.46
N GLY A 93 -4.33 -11.45 -18.30
CA GLY A 93 -5.29 -12.46 -17.89
C GLY A 93 -4.69 -13.85 -17.91
N ILE A 94 -4.84 -14.57 -16.81
CA ILE A 94 -4.42 -15.96 -16.64
C ILE A 94 -5.67 -16.83 -16.66
N PHE A 95 -5.77 -17.71 -17.63
CA PHE A 95 -6.94 -18.57 -17.88
C PHE A 95 -6.54 -20.04 -17.79
N PHE A 96 -7.08 -20.75 -16.80
CA PHE A 96 -6.88 -22.20 -16.68
C PHE A 96 -7.87 -22.94 -17.57
N LEU A 97 -7.36 -23.77 -18.50
CA LEU A 97 -8.18 -24.49 -19.48
C LEU A 97 -9.02 -25.61 -18.86
N GLN A 98 -8.62 -26.09 -17.67
CA GLN A 98 -9.39 -27.01 -16.85
C GLN A 98 -9.42 -26.52 -15.42
N ALA A 99 -10.57 -26.65 -14.76
CA ALA A 99 -10.69 -26.27 -13.35
C ALA A 99 -9.74 -27.13 -12.50
N PRO A 100 -8.75 -26.55 -11.80
CA PRO A 100 -7.81 -27.30 -10.97
C PRO A 100 -8.53 -27.79 -9.70
N LYS A 101 -9.27 -28.88 -9.83
CA LYS A 101 -9.94 -29.56 -8.73
C LYS A 101 -8.91 -30.47 -8.06
N GLN A 102 -8.65 -30.26 -6.77
CA GLN A 102 -7.72 -31.04 -5.93
C GLN A 102 -6.22 -30.90 -6.23
N ASP A 103 -5.82 -30.03 -7.15
CA ASP A 103 -4.40 -29.75 -7.43
C ASP A 103 -3.73 -29.00 -6.25
N LYS A 104 -2.73 -29.64 -5.63
CA LYS A 104 -1.93 -29.06 -4.53
C LYS A 104 -1.03 -27.92 -5.03
N ASN A 105 -0.50 -28.04 -6.24
CA ASN A 105 0.32 -27.00 -6.86
C ASN A 105 -0.54 -25.77 -7.12
N PHE A 106 -1.82 -25.96 -7.46
CA PHE A 106 -2.71 -24.82 -7.72
C PHE A 106 -2.99 -24.02 -6.44
N ARG A 107 -3.09 -24.69 -5.29
CA ARG A 107 -3.19 -24.00 -3.99
C ARG A 107 -1.95 -23.15 -3.72
N PHE A 108 -0.76 -23.60 -4.13
CA PHE A 108 0.46 -22.81 -4.02
C PHE A 108 0.45 -21.63 -4.98
N LEU A 109 0.21 -21.85 -6.27
CA LEU A 109 0.13 -20.78 -7.27
C LEU A 109 -0.95 -19.74 -6.94
N ARG A 110 -2.14 -20.15 -6.50
CA ARG A 110 -3.19 -19.23 -6.05
C ARG A 110 -2.71 -18.34 -4.91
N ARG A 111 -1.96 -18.88 -3.95
CA ARG A 111 -1.37 -18.06 -2.86
C ARG A 111 -0.35 -17.07 -3.41
N LEU A 112 0.46 -17.45 -4.40
CA LEU A 112 1.38 -16.54 -5.07
C LEU A 112 0.63 -15.41 -5.81
N LEU A 113 -0.41 -15.76 -6.58
CA LEU A 113 -1.23 -14.80 -7.32
C LEU A 113 -1.91 -13.79 -6.39
N ILE A 114 -2.60 -14.27 -5.35
CA ILE A 114 -3.25 -13.41 -4.36
C ILE A 114 -2.22 -12.58 -3.59
N GLY A 115 -1.08 -13.18 -3.21
CA GLY A 115 0.01 -12.46 -2.55
C GLY A 115 0.69 -11.40 -3.42
N ALA A 116 0.57 -11.50 -4.75
CA ALA A 116 1.00 -10.49 -5.70
C ALA A 116 -0.14 -9.54 -6.10
N PHE A 117 -1.29 -9.59 -5.42
CA PHE A 117 -2.45 -8.75 -5.70
C PHE A 117 -3.01 -8.90 -7.11
N ALA A 118 -2.97 -10.12 -7.64
CA ALA A 118 -3.78 -10.51 -8.79
C ALA A 118 -5.26 -10.57 -8.40
N VAL A 119 -6.12 -10.10 -9.28
CA VAL A 119 -7.58 -10.00 -9.10
C VAL A 119 -8.22 -11.33 -9.50
N PRO A 120 -8.81 -12.09 -8.55
CA PRO A 120 -9.49 -13.34 -8.87
C PRO A 120 -10.86 -13.05 -9.49
N ILE A 121 -10.99 -13.24 -10.80
CA ILE A 121 -12.27 -13.06 -11.51
C ILE A 121 -13.18 -14.26 -11.30
N SER A 122 -12.59 -15.46 -11.32
CA SER A 122 -13.27 -16.71 -10.99
C SER A 122 -12.27 -17.72 -10.44
N ARG A 123 -12.71 -18.95 -10.17
CA ARG A 123 -11.83 -20.01 -9.63
C ARG A 123 -10.62 -20.30 -10.51
N GLY A 124 -10.70 -20.09 -11.83
CA GLY A 124 -9.64 -20.39 -12.80
C GLY A 124 -9.27 -19.20 -13.68
N ILE A 125 -9.65 -17.98 -13.30
CA ILE A 125 -9.36 -16.77 -14.05
C ILE A 125 -8.83 -15.71 -13.09
N PHE A 126 -7.64 -15.20 -13.38
CA PHE A 126 -7.00 -14.14 -12.61
C PHE A 126 -6.53 -13.04 -13.54
N PHE A 127 -6.77 -11.79 -13.17
CA PHE A 127 -6.22 -10.64 -13.88
C PHE A 127 -5.13 -9.98 -13.06
N TYR A 128 -4.09 -9.52 -13.73
CA TYR A 128 -3.00 -8.77 -13.11
C TYR A 128 -2.78 -7.47 -13.90
N PRO A 129 -2.67 -6.30 -13.26
CA PRO A 129 -2.43 -5.05 -13.97
C PRO A 129 -0.96 -4.96 -14.38
N GLY A 130 -0.73 -4.82 -15.69
CA GLY A 130 0.59 -4.82 -16.29
C GLY A 130 1.20 -6.22 -16.38
N ASN A 131 2.52 -6.29 -16.22
CA ASN A 131 3.28 -7.52 -16.39
C ASN A 131 3.30 -8.38 -15.14
N LEU A 132 3.09 -9.70 -15.29
CA LEU A 132 3.19 -10.64 -14.19
C LEU A 132 4.60 -10.67 -13.57
N PRO A 133 4.70 -10.75 -12.23
CA PRO A 133 5.97 -10.94 -11.55
C PRO A 133 6.69 -12.20 -12.02
N GLU A 134 8.02 -12.14 -12.15
CA GLU A 134 8.85 -13.25 -12.64
C GLU A 134 8.58 -14.58 -11.92
N LYS A 135 8.36 -14.53 -10.61
CA LYS A 135 8.05 -15.71 -9.80
C LYS A 135 6.76 -16.41 -10.23
N ILE A 136 5.73 -15.65 -10.61
CA ILE A 136 4.47 -16.20 -11.11
C ILE A 136 4.67 -16.74 -12.52
N THR A 137 5.35 -16.00 -13.39
CA THR A 137 5.68 -16.44 -14.74
C THR A 137 6.46 -17.76 -14.73
N PHE A 138 7.44 -17.90 -13.84
CA PHE A 138 8.20 -19.13 -13.64
C PHE A 138 7.33 -20.30 -13.17
N GLU A 139 6.44 -20.08 -12.21
CA GLU A 139 5.54 -21.12 -11.70
C GLU A 139 4.56 -21.60 -12.78
N LEU A 140 4.01 -20.68 -13.57
CA LEU A 140 3.13 -21.01 -14.70
C LEU A 140 3.86 -21.85 -15.75
N ASN A 141 5.08 -21.45 -16.12
CA ASN A 141 5.88 -22.15 -17.12
C ASN A 141 6.46 -23.48 -16.65
N SER A 142 6.69 -23.66 -15.35
CA SER A 142 7.25 -24.91 -14.81
C SER A 142 6.19 -25.96 -14.51
N SER A 143 5.01 -25.54 -14.06
CA SER A 143 3.99 -26.45 -13.52
C SER A 143 2.70 -26.56 -14.34
N TYR A 144 2.45 -25.63 -15.28
CA TYR A 144 1.16 -25.53 -15.99
C TYR A 144 1.29 -25.40 -17.51
N VAL A 145 2.40 -25.86 -18.10
CA VAL A 145 2.57 -25.89 -19.56
C VAL A 145 1.40 -26.63 -20.21
N GLY A 146 0.73 -25.98 -21.16
CA GLY A 146 -0.44 -26.52 -21.86
C GLY A 146 -1.74 -26.55 -21.06
N ALA A 147 -1.73 -26.21 -19.77
CA ALA A 147 -2.91 -26.15 -18.91
C ALA A 147 -3.41 -24.72 -18.65
N VAL A 148 -2.58 -23.72 -18.93
CA VAL A 148 -2.87 -22.30 -18.73
C VAL A 148 -2.59 -21.49 -19.99
N THR A 149 -3.42 -20.48 -20.23
CA THR A 149 -3.18 -19.46 -21.25
C THR A 149 -3.04 -18.11 -20.56
N VAL A 150 -2.00 -17.36 -20.92
CA VAL A 150 -1.80 -15.98 -20.47
C VAL A 150 -2.01 -15.06 -21.66
N VAL A 151 -2.94 -14.11 -21.54
CA VAL A 151 -3.29 -13.16 -22.60
C VAL A 151 -3.10 -11.74 -22.07
N GLN A 152 -2.40 -10.91 -22.83
CA GLN A 152 -2.38 -9.47 -22.58
C GLN A 152 -3.52 -8.80 -23.33
N PHE A 153 -4.28 -7.95 -22.65
CA PHE A 153 -5.37 -7.19 -23.25
C PHE A 153 -5.50 -5.83 -22.59
N LYS A 154 -5.92 -4.82 -23.35
CA LYS A 154 -6.15 -3.45 -22.84
C LYS A 154 -7.60 -3.00 -22.96
N LYS A 155 -8.37 -3.69 -23.80
CA LYS A 155 -9.75 -3.31 -24.12
C LYS A 155 -10.64 -4.53 -23.97
N TRP A 156 -11.75 -4.31 -23.29
CA TRP A 156 -12.83 -5.27 -23.16
C TRP A 156 -13.70 -5.20 -24.40
N SER A 157 -13.98 -6.35 -25.00
CA SER A 157 -14.89 -6.43 -26.16
C SER A 157 -16.34 -6.23 -25.75
N PHE A 158 -16.71 -6.65 -24.53
CA PHE A 158 -18.04 -6.55 -23.96
C PHE A 158 -17.97 -6.54 -22.42
N GLY A 159 -19.00 -5.97 -21.77
CA GLY A 159 -19.08 -5.80 -20.32
C GLY A 159 -18.52 -4.44 -19.85
N ASP A 160 -19.05 -3.95 -18.74
CA ASP A 160 -18.55 -2.73 -18.09
C ASP A 160 -17.39 -3.09 -17.15
N GLU A 161 -16.16 -2.81 -17.57
CA GLU A 161 -14.95 -3.04 -16.78
C GLU A 161 -15.02 -2.34 -15.42
N ARG A 162 -15.55 -1.11 -15.37
CA ARG A 162 -15.62 -0.32 -14.14
C ARG A 162 -16.60 -0.94 -13.16
N GLU A 163 -17.74 -1.43 -13.65
CA GLU A 163 -18.72 -2.13 -12.80
C GLU A 163 -18.14 -3.45 -12.26
N ILE A 164 -17.53 -4.26 -13.14
CA ILE A 164 -16.97 -5.56 -12.78
C ILE A 164 -15.81 -5.42 -11.81
N MET A 165 -14.80 -4.59 -12.14
CA MET A 165 -13.65 -4.35 -11.26
C MET A 165 -14.05 -3.60 -10.01
N GLY A 166 -14.95 -2.63 -10.12
CA GLY A 166 -15.48 -1.88 -8.98
C GLY A 166 -16.16 -2.77 -7.95
N SER A 167 -16.88 -3.80 -8.40
CA SER A 167 -17.49 -4.80 -7.53
C SER A 167 -16.46 -5.74 -6.91
N ILE A 168 -15.57 -6.33 -7.71
CA ILE A 168 -14.58 -7.32 -7.23
C ILE A 168 -13.58 -6.68 -6.25
N LEU A 169 -13.15 -5.45 -6.52
CA LEU A 169 -12.16 -4.73 -5.72
C LEU A 169 -12.80 -3.79 -4.69
N ALA A 170 -14.14 -3.79 -4.58
CA ALA A 170 -14.90 -2.94 -3.66
C ALA A 170 -14.51 -1.45 -3.75
N PHE A 171 -14.32 -0.91 -4.96
CA PHE A 171 -13.88 0.49 -5.12
C PHE A 171 -14.87 1.50 -4.55
N GLY A 172 -16.17 1.17 -4.48
CA GLY A 172 -17.16 2.02 -3.82
C GLY A 172 -16.83 2.23 -2.34
N ASP A 173 -16.51 1.16 -1.63
CA ASP A 173 -16.13 1.22 -0.20
C ASP A 173 -14.80 1.96 -0.02
N LEU A 174 -13.84 1.71 -0.91
CA LEU A 174 -12.54 2.39 -0.90
C LEU A 174 -12.67 3.91 -1.09
N VAL A 175 -13.48 4.33 -2.07
CA VAL A 175 -13.77 5.74 -2.34
C VAL A 175 -14.45 6.42 -1.16
N ASN A 176 -15.42 5.73 -0.54
CA ASN A 176 -16.11 6.25 0.65
C ASN A 176 -15.14 6.40 1.82
N ALA A 177 -14.26 5.42 2.04
CA ALA A 177 -13.24 5.46 3.08
C ALA A 177 -12.28 6.63 2.87
N TYR A 178 -11.69 6.79 1.68
CA TYR A 178 -10.79 7.90 1.38
C TYR A 178 -11.47 9.27 1.45
N SER A 179 -12.72 9.39 0.99
CA SER A 179 -13.48 10.63 1.12
C SER A 179 -13.74 10.99 2.60
N GLY A 180 -14.01 9.99 3.45
CA GLY A 180 -14.16 10.19 4.89
C GLY A 180 -12.85 10.65 5.54
N ILE A 181 -11.75 9.97 5.24
CA ILE A 181 -10.41 10.29 5.74
C ILE A 181 -9.99 11.69 5.29
N SER A 182 -10.20 12.07 4.02
CA SER A 182 -9.89 13.40 3.52
C SER A 182 -10.57 14.49 4.34
N LYS A 183 -11.87 14.34 4.64
CA LYS A 183 -12.62 15.32 5.45
C LYS A 183 -12.07 15.45 6.87
N GLU A 184 -11.49 14.40 7.41
CA GLU A 184 -10.92 14.40 8.76
C GLU A 184 -9.52 15.02 8.77
N ILE A 185 -8.72 14.77 7.73
CA ILE A 185 -7.46 15.49 7.49
C ILE A 185 -7.74 16.99 7.35
N ASP A 186 -8.76 17.37 6.57
CA ASP A 186 -9.18 18.78 6.43
C ASP A 186 -9.56 19.38 7.79
N LYS A 187 -10.28 18.64 8.64
CA LYS A 187 -10.59 19.09 10.01
C LYS A 187 -9.34 19.29 10.85
N LEU A 188 -8.37 18.37 10.79
CA LEU A 188 -7.09 18.51 11.47
C LEU A 188 -6.31 19.74 10.96
N LEU A 189 -6.42 20.07 9.68
CA LEU A 189 -5.80 21.26 9.07
C LEU A 189 -6.49 22.57 9.49
N THR A 190 -7.80 22.58 9.68
CA THR A 190 -8.57 23.79 10.06
C THR A 190 -8.43 24.19 11.53
N VAL A 191 -7.92 23.31 12.40
CA VAL A 191 -7.56 23.70 13.76
C VAL A 191 -6.29 24.51 13.67
N GLU A 192 -6.42 25.83 13.47
CA GLU A 192 -5.34 26.81 13.61
C GLU A 192 -4.75 26.71 15.02
N ASN A 193 -3.76 25.84 15.21
CA ASN A 193 -2.87 25.95 16.35
C ASN A 193 -1.47 25.49 15.93
N PRO A 194 -0.47 26.39 15.97
CA PRO A 194 0.90 26.01 15.71
C PRO A 194 1.40 25.11 16.86
N LEU A 195 1.37 23.80 16.58
CA LEU A 195 2.39 22.80 16.87
C LEU A 195 2.99 22.54 18.26
N ILE A 196 2.77 23.29 19.33
CA ILE A 196 3.60 23.03 20.54
C ILE A 196 3.04 21.92 21.43
N GLU A 197 1.73 21.70 21.47
CA GLU A 197 1.20 20.48 22.04
C GLU A 197 -0.04 20.10 21.23
N PHE A 198 0.06 19.07 20.38
CA PHE A 198 -1.11 18.23 20.21
C PHE A 198 -1.57 17.89 21.63
N ASN A 199 -2.64 18.53 22.08
CA ASN A 199 -3.32 18.08 23.28
C ASN A 199 -3.63 16.60 23.09
N ASN A 200 -3.77 15.84 24.18
CA ASN A 200 -3.92 14.38 24.06
C ASN A 200 -5.05 14.00 23.07
N GLN A 201 -6.09 14.82 22.95
CA GLN A 201 -7.19 14.62 22.01
C GLN A 201 -6.78 14.77 20.53
N ALA A 202 -5.93 15.74 20.19
CA ALA A 202 -5.47 15.96 18.84
C ALA A 202 -4.45 14.86 18.42
N LYS A 203 -3.59 14.40 19.34
CA LYS A 203 -2.72 13.22 19.15
C LYS A 203 -3.54 11.96 18.87
N LEU A 204 -4.59 11.72 19.65
CA LEU A 204 -5.51 10.61 19.45
C LEU A 204 -6.26 10.72 18.12
N SER A 205 -6.69 11.92 17.73
CA SER A 205 -7.37 12.15 16.46
C SER A 205 -6.44 11.88 15.28
N PHE A 206 -5.21 12.39 15.34
CA PHE A 206 -4.18 12.12 14.33
C PHE A 206 -3.91 10.61 14.20
N SER A 207 -3.65 9.91 15.31
CA SER A 207 -3.40 8.46 15.29
C SER A 207 -4.59 7.72 14.69
N SER A 208 -5.82 8.09 15.07
CA SER A 208 -7.04 7.45 14.55
C SER A 208 -7.24 7.66 13.05
N VAL A 209 -6.88 8.84 12.53
CA VAL A 209 -6.89 9.11 11.08
C VAL A 209 -5.82 8.26 10.38
N PHE A 210 -4.59 8.24 10.92
CA PHE A 210 -3.52 7.42 10.38
C PHE A 210 -3.86 5.92 10.41
N ASP A 211 -4.46 5.42 11.49
CA ASP A 211 -4.90 4.03 11.66
C ASP A 211 -5.82 3.59 10.52
N ARG A 212 -6.84 4.41 10.26
CA ARG A 212 -7.82 4.13 9.20
C ARG A 212 -7.23 4.28 7.82
N LEU A 213 -6.38 5.28 7.59
CA LEU A 213 -5.66 5.43 6.34
C LEU A 213 -4.77 4.21 6.07
N PHE A 214 -3.96 3.80 7.05
CA PHE A 214 -3.09 2.63 6.96
C PHE A 214 -3.88 1.35 6.70
N ALA A 215 -4.98 1.13 7.43
CA ALA A 215 -5.85 -0.03 7.22
C ALA A 215 -6.43 -0.05 5.79
N THR A 216 -6.90 1.10 5.30
CA THR A 216 -7.48 1.26 3.97
C THR A 216 -6.43 1.03 2.87
N LEU A 217 -5.23 1.58 3.02
CA LEU A 217 -4.10 1.37 2.11
C LEU A 217 -3.75 -0.11 1.93
N LYS A 218 -3.77 -0.92 3.00
CA LYS A 218 -3.47 -2.36 2.89
C LYS A 218 -4.45 -3.13 2.00
N THR A 219 -5.67 -2.62 1.84
CA THR A 219 -6.70 -3.22 0.97
C THR A 219 -6.74 -2.59 -0.42
N ASP A 220 -6.01 -1.50 -0.63
CA ASP A 220 -5.97 -0.79 -1.91
C ASP A 220 -5.05 -1.50 -2.90
N HIS A 221 -5.62 -1.90 -4.04
CA HIS A 221 -4.91 -2.53 -5.15
C HIS A 221 -4.06 -1.55 -5.99
N GLY A 222 -4.11 -0.25 -5.67
CA GLY A 222 -3.35 0.81 -6.32
C GLY A 222 -3.94 1.25 -7.67
N LEU A 223 -5.22 0.94 -7.93
CA LEU A 223 -5.88 1.18 -9.21
C LEU A 223 -7.02 2.20 -9.14
N GLN A 224 -7.39 2.66 -7.95
CA GLN A 224 -8.55 3.52 -7.73
C GLN A 224 -8.49 4.81 -8.57
N HIS A 225 -7.30 5.40 -8.74
CA HIS A 225 -7.09 6.60 -9.53
C HIS A 225 -7.55 6.46 -11.00
N VAL A 226 -7.52 5.27 -11.58
CA VAL A 226 -8.00 5.03 -12.96
C VAL A 226 -9.53 5.04 -13.01
N TYR A 227 -10.19 4.43 -12.02
CA TYR A 227 -11.65 4.26 -12.01
C TYR A 227 -12.41 5.44 -11.38
N PHE A 228 -11.75 6.20 -10.51
CA PHE A 228 -12.32 7.34 -9.77
C PHE A 228 -11.29 8.48 -9.63
N PRO A 229 -10.80 9.07 -10.74
CA PRO A 229 -9.72 10.07 -10.73
C PRO A 229 -10.05 11.35 -9.94
N GLN A 230 -11.33 11.62 -9.69
CA GLN A 230 -11.78 12.76 -8.91
C GLN A 230 -11.60 12.61 -7.39
N VAL A 231 -11.25 11.42 -6.89
CA VAL A 231 -11.07 11.14 -5.47
C VAL A 231 -9.58 10.98 -5.19
N LYS A 232 -9.08 11.71 -4.18
CA LYS A 232 -7.68 11.62 -3.73
C LYS A 232 -7.31 10.17 -3.41
N THR A 233 -6.11 9.75 -3.80
CA THR A 233 -5.62 8.42 -3.48
C THR A 233 -5.17 8.34 -2.03
N GLY A 234 -5.08 7.12 -1.47
CA GLY A 234 -4.54 6.94 -0.12
C GLY A 234 -3.10 7.45 0.03
N VAL A 235 -2.31 7.45 -1.04
CA VAL A 235 -0.95 7.99 -1.05
C VAL A 235 -0.97 9.51 -0.98
N ASP A 236 -1.87 10.17 -1.70
CA ASP A 236 -2.04 11.63 -1.61
C ASP A 236 -2.48 12.05 -0.20
N LEU A 237 -3.44 11.32 0.39
CA LEU A 237 -3.91 11.56 1.76
C LEU A 237 -2.80 11.33 2.80
N LEU A 238 -1.90 10.36 2.58
CA LEU A 238 -0.73 10.17 3.44
C LEU A 238 0.17 11.40 3.39
N PHE A 239 0.46 11.92 2.20
CA PHE A 239 1.32 13.09 2.03
C PHE A 239 0.70 14.35 2.64
N GLU A 240 -0.61 14.53 2.52
CA GLU A 240 -1.34 15.60 3.21
C GLU A 240 -1.22 15.46 4.73
N LEU A 241 -1.39 14.25 5.26
CA LEU A 241 -1.23 13.97 6.69
C LEU A 241 0.21 14.17 7.17
N GLN A 242 1.21 13.79 6.37
CA GLN A 242 2.63 14.03 6.63
C GLN A 242 2.99 15.52 6.66
N SER A 243 2.33 16.34 5.85
CA SER A 243 2.56 17.80 5.84
C SER A 243 2.11 18.48 7.14
N LEU A 244 1.23 17.84 7.92
CA LEU A 244 0.82 18.32 9.25
C LEU A 244 1.93 18.15 10.29
N SER A 245 2.78 17.14 10.17
CA SER A 245 3.87 16.90 11.11
C SER A 245 5.16 17.64 10.74
N SER A 246 5.34 17.97 9.46
CA SER A 246 6.57 18.60 8.94
C SER A 246 6.55 20.14 8.94
N LYS A 247 5.48 20.78 9.42
CA LYS A 247 5.46 22.23 9.64
C LYS A 247 6.16 22.57 10.95
N GLU A 248 7.49 22.48 10.99
CA GLU A 248 8.32 23.08 12.05
C GLU A 248 9.05 24.32 11.52
#